data_AF-A0A147KCQ7-F1
#
_entry.id   AF-A0A147KCQ7-F1
#
_cell.length_a   1.000
_cell.length_b   1.000
_cell.length_c   1.000
_cell.angle_alpha   90.00
_cell.angle_beta   90.00
_cell.angle_gamma   90.00
#
_symmetry.space_group_name_H-M   'P 1'
#
loop_
_entity.id
_entity.type
_entity.pdbx_description
1 polymer ?
#
loop_
_entity_poly.entity_id
_entity_poly.type
_entity_poly.pdbx_seq_one_letter_code
_entity_poly.pdbx_strand_id
1 'polypeptide(L)' 'SIIERECYQRYTFEFFEEAYYRIDEFIDFYNHRRYHGSLNYLSPIQFHNQYKKSGYPEEMSISL' A
#
# COMPACT_ATOMS: atom_id res chain seq x y z
N SER A 1 -10.30 -6.22 -5.45
CA SER A 1 -8.95 -5.65 -5.15
C SER A 1 -8.83 -5.26 -3.68
N ILE A 2 -7.65 -4.93 -3.13
CA ILE A 2 -7.53 -4.45 -1.72
C ILE A 2 -8.15 -3.08 -1.52
N ILE A 3 -7.89 -2.15 -2.44
CA ILE A 3 -8.47 -0.79 -2.43
C ILE A 3 -10.00 -0.82 -2.46
N GLU A 4 -10.58 -1.79 -3.18
CA GLU A 4 -12.02 -1.95 -3.26
C GLU A 4 -12.63 -2.32 -1.91
N ARG A 5 -12.10 -3.33 -1.23
CA ARG A 5 -12.62 -3.80 0.07
C ARG A 5 -12.32 -2.84 1.21
N GLU A 6 -11.16 -2.21 1.19
CA GLU A 6 -10.65 -1.42 2.32
C GLU A 6 -10.84 0.09 2.16
N CYS A 7 -11.14 0.59 0.95
CA CYS A 7 -11.46 1.99 0.70
C CYS A 7 -12.87 2.13 0.10
N TYR A 8 -13.12 1.62 -1.11
CA TYR A 8 -14.35 1.93 -1.86
C TYR A 8 -15.63 1.42 -1.18
N GLN A 9 -15.61 0.21 -0.65
CA GLN A 9 -16.78 -0.38 0.02
C GLN A 9 -17.03 0.18 1.42
N ARG A 10 -16.11 0.99 1.98
CA ARG A 10 -16.26 1.61 3.30
C ARG A 10 -16.99 2.94 3.28
N TYR A 11 -17.10 3.57 2.11
CA TYR A 11 -17.67 4.90 1.96
C TYR A 11 -18.68 4.91 0.81
N THR A 12 -19.68 5.77 0.92
CA THR A 12 -20.55 6.14 -0.20
C THR A 12 -20.18 7.54 -0.60
N PHE A 13 -19.86 7.75 -1.88
CA PHE A 13 -19.40 9.04 -2.38
C PHE A 13 -20.56 9.79 -3.03
N GLU A 14 -20.75 11.03 -2.63
CA GLU A 14 -21.73 11.91 -3.29
C GLU A 14 -21.10 12.62 -4.49
N PHE A 15 -19.80 12.95 -4.40
CA PHE A 15 -19.03 13.63 -5.43
C PHE A 15 -17.65 12.98 -5.63
N PHE A 16 -17.03 13.24 -6.78
CA PHE A 16 -15.73 12.67 -7.12
C PHE A 16 -14.61 13.16 -6.19
N GLU A 17 -14.68 14.41 -5.72
CA GLU A 17 -13.71 15.03 -4.83
C GLU A 17 -13.59 14.27 -3.50
N GLU A 18 -14.70 13.77 -2.97
CA GLU A 18 -14.69 12.93 -1.77
C GLU A 18 -13.99 11.60 -2.04
N ALA A 19 -14.24 10.98 -3.20
CA ALA A 19 -13.57 9.77 -3.59
C ALA A 19 -12.05 9.98 -3.70
N TYR A 20 -11.61 11.07 -4.33
CA TYR A 20 -10.19 11.43 -4.41
C TYR A 20 -9.57 11.60 -3.02
N TYR A 21 -10.23 12.35 -2.13
CA TYR A 21 -9.75 12.54 -0.76
C TYR A 21 -9.57 11.20 -0.02
N ARG A 22 -10.57 10.29 -0.09
CA ARG A 22 -10.48 8.98 0.57
C ARG A 22 -9.42 8.08 -0.04
N ILE A 23 -9.25 8.14 -1.36
CA ILE A 23 -8.20 7.40 -2.07
C ILE A 23 -6.82 7.89 -1.62
N ASP A 24 -6.61 9.20 -1.55
CA ASP A 24 -5.33 9.77 -1.12
C ASP A 24 -5.00 9.38 0.33
N GLU A 25 -5.98 9.48 1.24
CA GLU A 25 -5.83 9.00 2.61
C GLU A 25 -5.47 7.51 2.67
N PHE A 26 -6.13 6.68 1.85
CA PHE A 26 -5.86 5.25 1.79
C PHE A 26 -4.47 4.93 1.24
N ILE A 27 -4.04 5.61 0.17
CA ILE A 27 -2.71 5.41 -0.43
C ILE A 27 -1.62 5.81 0.55
N ASP A 28 -1.77 6.94 1.25
CA ASP A 28 -0.84 7.35 2.29
C ASP A 28 -0.73 6.28 3.40
N PHE A 29 -1.86 5.84 3.93
CA PHE A 29 -1.90 4.78 4.92
C PHE A 29 -1.24 3.50 4.41
N TYR A 30 -1.60 3.06 3.20
CA TYR A 30 -1.09 1.84 2.59
C TYR A 30 0.42 1.87 2.46
N ASN A 31 0.98 2.97 1.96
CA ASN A 31 2.41 3.08 1.67
C ASN A 31 3.26 3.31 2.92
N HIS A 32 2.77 4.08 3.88
CA HIS A 32 3.56 4.50 5.05
C HIS A 32 3.31 3.66 6.30
N ARG A 33 2.08 3.16 6.50
CA ARG A 33 1.62 2.63 7.81
C ARG A 33 1.13 1.19 7.79
N ARG A 34 0.56 0.72 6.67
CA ARG A 34 0.03 -0.65 6.57
C ARG A 34 1.16 -1.66 6.65
N TYR A 35 1.06 -2.64 7.53
CA TYR A 35 2.02 -3.75 7.60
C TYR A 35 1.66 -4.87 6.63
N HIS A 36 2.66 -5.44 5.98
CA HIS A 36 2.49 -6.53 5.02
C HIS A 36 3.27 -7.77 5.48
N GLY A 37 2.58 -8.91 5.58
CA GLY A 37 3.23 -10.18 5.96
C GLY A 37 4.34 -10.59 4.98
N SER A 38 4.13 -10.37 3.67
CA SER A 38 5.14 -10.61 2.64
C SER A 38 6.32 -9.64 2.67
N LEU A 39 6.23 -8.53 3.41
CA LEU A 39 7.30 -7.54 3.57
C LEU A 39 7.91 -7.61 4.97
N ASN A 40 7.90 -8.78 5.62
CA ASN A 40 8.40 -8.97 6.99
C ASN A 40 7.76 -7.98 7.98
N TYR A 41 6.45 -7.75 7.86
CA TYR A 41 5.70 -6.80 8.69
C TYR A 41 6.21 -5.36 8.61
N LEU A 42 6.72 -4.95 7.45
CA LEU A 42 7.04 -3.56 7.14
C LEU A 42 5.95 -2.94 6.26
N SER A 43 5.86 -1.61 6.28
CA SER A 43 5.14 -0.87 5.25
C SER A 43 5.91 -0.86 3.93
N PRO A 44 5.24 -0.65 2.79
CA PRO A 44 5.89 -0.58 1.49
C PRO A 44 7.09 0.40 1.47
N ILE A 45 6.95 1.58 2.08
CA ILE A 45 8.03 2.57 2.13
C ILE A 45 9.14 2.16 3.08
N GLN A 46 8.83 1.55 4.23
CA GLN A 46 9.86 1.02 5.14
C GLN A 46 10.69 -0.06 4.45
N PHE A 47 10.03 -1.01 3.80
CA PHE A 47 10.67 -2.07 3.04
C PHE A 47 11.54 -1.49 1.92
N HIS A 48 11.00 -0.59 1.09
CA HIS A 48 11.76 0.06 0.03
C HIS A 48 13.00 0.78 0.58
N ASN A 49 12.85 1.56 1.65
CA ASN A 49 13.97 2.30 2.24
C ASN A 49 15.06 1.39 2.83
N GLN A 50 14.68 0.23 3.34
CA GLN A 50 15.63 -0.75 3.87
C GLN A 50 16.49 -1.35 2.76
N TYR A 51 15.87 -1.71 1.63
CA TYR A 51 16.53 -2.49 0.58
C TYR A 51 17.01 -1.67 -0.63
N LYS A 52 16.63 -0.39 -0.75
CA LYS A 52 17.01 0.46 -1.90
C LYS A 52 18.52 0.58 -2.14
N LYS A 53 19.35 0.40 -1.10
CA LYS A 53 20.82 0.47 -1.21
C LYS A 53 21.48 -0.90 -1.34
N SER A 54 20.96 -1.91 -0.64
CA SER A 54 21.54 -3.25 -0.57
C SER A 54 21.03 -4.20 -1.66
N GLY A 55 19.99 -3.80 -2.40
CA GLY A 55 19.22 -4.70 -3.26
C GLY A 55 18.08 -5.38 -2.50
N TYR A 56 17.07 -5.82 -3.24
CA TYR A 56 15.92 -6.56 -2.71
C TYR A 56 16.27 -8.03 -2.48
N PRO A 57 15.59 -8.71 -1.53
CA PRO A 57 15.81 -10.14 -1.28
C PRO A 57 15.52 -10.99 -2.53
N GLU A 58 16.38 -11.98 -2.82
CA GLU A 58 16.20 -12.90 -3.96
C GLU A 58 14.90 -13.72 -3.85
N GLU A 59 14.47 -14.05 -2.63
CA GLU A 59 13.21 -14.75 -2.35
C GLU A 59 11.96 -13.98 -2.84
N MET A 60 12.10 -12.67 -3.07
CA MET A 60 11.04 -11.80 -3.59
C MET A 60 11.18 -11.53 -5.09
N SER A 61 12.21 -12.08 -5.74
CA SER A 61 12.29 -12.04 -7.20
C SER A 61 11.17 -12.90 -7.78
N ILE A 62 10.24 -12.25 -8.47
CA ILE A 62 9.21 -12.98 -9.21
C ILE A 62 9.89 -13.52 -10.46
N SER A 63 10.00 -14.84 -10.55
CA SER A 63 10.30 -15.51 -11.82
C SER A 63 9.13 -15.24 -12.77
N LEU A 64 9.30 -14.24 -13.65
CA LEU A 64 8.37 -13.96 -14.74
C LEU A 64 8.64 -14.91 -15.92
#